data_AF-A0A817XVI5-F1
#
_entry.id   AF-A0A817XVI5-F1
#
_cell.length_a   1.000
_cell.length_b   1.000
_cell.length_c   1.000
_cell.angle_alpha   90.00
_cell.angle_beta   90.00
_cell.angle_gamma   90.00
#
_symmetry.space_group_name_H-M   'P 1'
#
loop_
_entity.id
_entity.type
_entity.pdbx_description
1 polymer ?
#
loop_
_entity_poly.entity_id
_entity_poly.type
_entity_poly.pdbx_seq_one_letter_code
_entity_poly.pdbx_strand_id
1 'polypeptide(L)'
;MSSLRKSINQLISINSFFSTSFKQEQALAYLSDDHISHDLERVLFEIDADPAVVTTKPFADISSYSAFGTEAEVLFMYGSIFRIRSIQQNINNVWHIKMVLCGEKESDLKKVLEQMRIEYGNKKANLHLLGTVLWKMGNFGLAKKYFLRMINELPFNDPLLIDLYKDLSEIAAMTGDLDESIQYKQKALDIKAQAAHNSGAIPPKVLVPGLITGTKKPTSGATSSSSSNMYADIEQRIAQVTDSQRLPFDSTQIHKANRELKMMAAAWTMVCKFDCRLYGGFVRDWIVGNFIGRPKNKTVDQWIQYENSTAHLHPEIVPADLDCYLPAHGLYDIDEILDELSKLQMTVNVHRDQWRYLLFIDQNTPTGPFTIDLITPHIGVHKYERIDFDVNNLYVDKNHTKHLGMRIDITYAPYSITLEKIVDNIRKKRFYLLAGVENTPCGKVIVERIDKMKKRGWQQIDNALPPVVSSGVSPSNIELKSLPNTSPIYQKILQKMNSAFSGNKLEIVSIEEIKNVELQSMYEQARRIIQKQSSNPDGNEMMLYHGAKGENIEIIFRRGFIDRVYRYGNWGK
;
A
#
# COMPACT_ATOMS: atom_id res chain seq x y z
N MET A 1 -2.41 -10.99 33.52
CA MET A 1 -3.69 -11.03 34.31
C MET A 1 -3.70 -10.22 35.62
N SER A 2 -2.57 -10.04 36.32
CA SER A 2 -2.51 -9.28 37.59
C SER A 2 -3.03 -7.83 37.49
N SER A 3 -2.74 -7.13 36.40
CA SER A 3 -3.25 -5.76 36.16
C SER A 3 -4.75 -5.72 35.85
N LEU A 4 -5.26 -6.70 35.10
CA LEU A 4 -6.69 -6.74 34.72
C LEU A 4 -7.59 -7.04 35.91
N ARG A 5 -7.15 -7.87 36.87
CA ARG A 5 -7.85 -8.11 38.14
C ARG A 5 -8.05 -6.84 38.96
N LYS A 6 -7.17 -5.83 38.85
CA LYS A 6 -7.32 -4.52 39.50
C LYS A 6 -8.42 -3.66 38.84
N SER A 7 -8.90 -4.07 37.66
CA SER A 7 -9.92 -3.35 36.87
C SER A 7 -11.34 -3.87 37.10
N ILE A 8 -11.56 -4.69 38.15
CA ILE A 8 -12.92 -5.08 38.55
C ILE A 8 -13.72 -3.82 38.93
N ASN A 9 -14.96 -3.74 38.48
CA ASN A 9 -15.87 -2.59 38.50
C ASN A 9 -15.45 -1.38 37.65
N GLN A 10 -14.34 -1.46 36.90
CA GLN A 10 -13.95 -0.43 35.94
C GLN A 10 -14.61 -0.67 34.58
N LEU A 11 -14.60 0.39 33.76
CA LEU A 11 -15.10 0.36 32.39
C LEU A 11 -14.02 -0.13 31.42
N ILE A 12 -14.44 -0.95 30.45
CA ILE A 12 -13.64 -1.39 29.31
C ILE A 12 -14.39 -1.05 28.02
N SER A 13 -13.68 -0.47 27.06
CA SER A 13 -14.21 -0.19 25.72
C SER A 13 -13.52 -1.09 24.71
N ILE A 14 -14.28 -1.52 23.71
CA ILE A 14 -13.76 -2.28 22.56
C ILE A 14 -13.52 -1.37 21.35
N ASN A 15 -12.41 -1.62 20.65
CA ASN A 15 -11.96 -0.78 19.53
C ASN A 15 -12.19 -1.45 18.15
N SER A 16 -12.93 -2.54 18.11
CA SER A 16 -13.28 -3.28 16.90
C SER A 16 -14.69 -3.86 17.04
N PHE A 17 -15.31 -4.22 15.92
CA PHE A 17 -16.43 -5.16 15.94
C PHE A 17 -15.94 -6.51 16.45
N PHE A 18 -16.76 -7.18 17.26
CA PHE A 18 -16.55 -8.59 17.60
C PHE A 18 -17.90 -9.31 17.58
N SER A 19 -17.89 -10.56 17.12
CA SER A 19 -19.04 -11.45 17.24
C SER A 19 -18.89 -12.38 18.43
N THR A 20 -20.03 -12.82 18.95
CA THR A 20 -20.15 -13.77 20.05
C THR A 20 -21.40 -14.64 19.85
N SER A 21 -21.68 -15.54 20.77
CA SER A 21 -22.78 -16.51 20.66
C SER A 21 -23.61 -16.55 21.94
N PHE A 22 -24.92 -16.78 21.80
CA PHE A 22 -25.77 -17.16 22.94
C PHE A 22 -25.42 -18.53 23.53
N LYS A 23 -24.71 -19.38 22.78
CA LYS A 23 -24.38 -20.75 23.17
C LYS A 23 -22.97 -20.80 23.77
N GLN A 24 -22.91 -21.02 25.09
CA GLN A 24 -21.64 -21.16 25.81
C GLN A 24 -20.75 -22.26 25.23
N GLU A 25 -21.31 -23.37 24.77
CA GLU A 25 -20.58 -24.49 24.15
C GLU A 25 -19.81 -24.05 22.88
N GLN A 26 -20.42 -23.17 22.07
CA GLN A 26 -19.76 -22.64 20.87
C GLN A 26 -18.61 -21.71 21.24
N ALA A 27 -18.80 -20.84 22.24
CA ALA A 27 -17.73 -19.97 22.73
C ALA A 27 -16.54 -20.77 23.32
N LEU A 28 -16.82 -21.90 23.99
CA LEU A 28 -15.80 -22.79 24.53
C LEU A 28 -15.07 -23.59 23.46
N ALA A 29 -15.74 -23.97 22.36
CA ALA A 29 -15.11 -24.66 21.23
C ALA A 29 -14.00 -23.81 20.56
N TYR A 30 -14.12 -22.47 20.58
CA TYR A 30 -13.03 -21.58 20.13
C TYR A 30 -11.84 -21.54 21.10
N LEU A 31 -12.00 -22.03 22.33
CA LEU A 31 -10.93 -22.09 23.34
C LEU A 31 -10.19 -23.44 23.39
N SER A 32 -10.62 -24.43 22.59
CA SER A 32 -10.04 -25.79 22.57
C SER A 32 -8.88 -25.99 21.59
N ASP A 33 -8.26 -24.92 21.08
CA ASP A 33 -7.04 -25.06 20.27
C ASP A 33 -5.85 -25.56 21.13
N ASP A 34 -5.13 -26.55 20.62
CA ASP A 34 -4.00 -27.22 21.28
C ASP A 34 -2.66 -26.48 21.08
N HIS A 35 -2.61 -25.44 20.24
CA HIS A 35 -1.39 -24.71 19.88
C HIS A 35 -1.15 -23.38 20.61
N ILE A 36 -1.58 -23.27 21.87
CA ILE A 36 -1.38 -22.02 22.63
C ILE A 36 0.08 -21.87 23.06
N SER A 37 0.71 -20.80 22.59
CA SER A 37 2.05 -20.38 23.02
C SER A 37 2.09 -20.16 24.54
N HIS A 38 3.25 -20.43 25.17
CA HIS A 38 3.40 -20.42 26.63
C HIS A 38 3.24 -19.03 27.27
N ASP A 39 3.13 -17.97 26.46
CA ASP A 39 2.93 -16.58 26.87
C ASP A 39 1.46 -16.11 26.77
N LEU A 40 0.54 -16.98 26.33
CA LEU A 40 -0.88 -16.64 26.15
C LEU A 40 -1.78 -17.38 27.15
N GLU A 41 -2.86 -16.70 27.57
CA GLU A 41 -3.83 -17.19 28.55
C GLU A 41 -5.19 -17.38 27.87
N ARG A 42 -5.91 -18.47 28.19
CA ARG A 42 -7.27 -18.73 27.68
C ARG A 42 -8.27 -17.87 28.44
N VAL A 43 -9.10 -17.10 27.73
CA VAL A 43 -10.08 -16.20 28.34
C VAL A 43 -11.47 -16.40 27.72
N LEU A 44 -12.47 -16.67 28.56
CA LEU A 44 -13.87 -16.67 28.22
C LEU A 44 -14.52 -15.38 28.72
N PHE A 45 -15.15 -14.63 27.82
CA PHE A 45 -15.96 -13.47 28.16
C PHE A 45 -17.44 -13.86 28.23
N GLU A 46 -18.08 -13.59 29.36
CA GLU A 46 -19.53 -13.70 29.53
C GLU A 46 -20.10 -12.28 29.57
N ILE A 47 -20.95 -11.96 28.61
CA ILE A 47 -21.50 -10.62 28.40
C ILE A 47 -22.97 -10.62 28.78
N ASP A 48 -23.31 -9.83 29.80
CA ASP A 48 -24.69 -9.50 30.13
C ASP A 48 -25.09 -8.22 29.39
N ALA A 49 -25.99 -8.35 28.41
CA ALA A 49 -26.43 -7.26 27.54
C ALA A 49 -27.96 -7.25 27.46
N ASP A 50 -28.58 -6.42 28.28
CA ASP A 50 -30.03 -6.24 28.28
C ASP A 50 -30.45 -5.17 27.26
N PRO A 51 -31.14 -5.54 26.15
CA PRO A 51 -31.59 -4.59 25.14
C PRO A 51 -32.65 -3.61 25.67
N ALA A 52 -33.31 -3.89 26.80
CA ALA A 52 -34.27 -2.97 27.42
C ALA A 52 -33.58 -1.83 28.21
N VAL A 53 -32.33 -2.03 28.63
CA VAL A 53 -31.56 -1.07 29.42
C VAL A 53 -30.80 -0.07 28.53
N VAL A 54 -30.43 -0.49 27.32
CA VAL A 54 -29.60 0.30 26.40
C VAL A 54 -30.47 1.00 25.34
N THR A 55 -30.37 2.33 25.27
CA THR A 55 -31.15 3.19 24.35
C THR A 55 -30.60 3.22 22.93
N THR A 56 -29.30 3.01 22.77
CA THR A 56 -28.64 2.76 21.49
C THR A 56 -28.73 1.26 21.17
N LYS A 57 -28.60 0.86 19.90
CA LYS A 57 -28.51 -0.56 19.50
C LYS A 57 -27.04 -0.96 19.27
N PRO A 58 -26.21 -1.13 20.32
CA PRO A 58 -24.79 -1.44 20.13
C PRO A 58 -24.53 -2.90 19.77
N PHE A 59 -25.56 -3.76 19.77
CA PHE A 59 -25.45 -5.14 19.32
C PHE A 59 -26.69 -5.58 18.56
N ALA A 60 -26.54 -6.61 17.73
CA ALA A 60 -27.61 -7.23 16.97
C ALA A 60 -27.45 -8.75 16.96
N ASP A 61 -28.58 -9.45 17.10
CA ASP A 61 -28.68 -10.86 16.73
C ASP A 61 -28.61 -10.94 15.20
N ILE A 62 -27.54 -11.57 14.70
CA ILE A 62 -27.29 -11.76 13.27
C ILE A 62 -27.36 -13.25 12.90
N SER A 63 -27.99 -14.08 13.73
CA SER A 63 -28.12 -15.53 13.48
C SER A 63 -28.69 -15.86 12.11
N SER A 64 -29.60 -15.02 11.58
CA SER A 64 -30.20 -15.18 10.24
C SER A 64 -29.25 -14.84 9.09
N TYR A 65 -28.17 -14.09 9.37
CA TYR A 65 -27.16 -13.67 8.40
C TYR A 65 -25.82 -14.40 8.60
N SER A 66 -25.69 -15.14 9.70
CA SER A 66 -24.50 -15.93 9.99
C SER A 66 -24.31 -17.01 8.95
N ALA A 67 -23.06 -17.23 8.53
CA ALA A 67 -22.69 -18.34 7.65
C ALA A 67 -23.02 -19.71 8.27
N PHE A 68 -23.18 -19.76 9.59
CA PHE A 68 -23.54 -20.95 10.36
C PHE A 68 -24.77 -20.63 11.23
N GLY A 69 -25.97 -20.88 10.71
CA GLY A 69 -27.23 -20.59 11.42
C GLY A 69 -27.39 -21.29 12.78
N THR A 70 -26.51 -22.24 13.13
CA THR A 70 -26.47 -22.91 14.43
C THR A 70 -25.67 -22.15 15.50
N GLU A 71 -24.89 -21.14 15.13
CA GLU A 71 -24.00 -20.41 16.05
C GLU A 71 -24.73 -19.40 16.93
N ALA A 72 -25.99 -19.06 16.63
CA ALA A 72 -26.76 -18.08 17.40
C ALA A 72 -25.95 -16.77 17.62
N GLU A 73 -25.42 -16.24 16.51
CA GLU A 73 -24.38 -15.21 16.50
C GLU A 73 -24.95 -13.82 16.85
N VAL A 74 -24.25 -13.13 17.74
CA VAL A 74 -24.53 -11.76 18.17
C VAL A 74 -23.32 -10.89 17.83
N LEU A 75 -23.53 -9.82 17.08
CA LEU A 75 -22.48 -8.87 16.69
C LEU A 75 -22.55 -7.63 17.56
N PHE A 76 -21.42 -7.27 18.18
CA PHE A 76 -21.25 -6.01 18.91
C PHE A 76 -20.54 -4.97 18.06
N MET A 77 -21.05 -3.74 18.08
CA MET A 77 -20.46 -2.59 17.41
C MET A 77 -19.20 -2.10 18.13
N TYR A 78 -18.23 -1.62 17.36
CA TYR A 78 -17.09 -0.87 17.88
C TYR A 78 -17.57 0.29 18.78
N GLY A 79 -16.84 0.56 19.87
CA GLY A 79 -17.23 1.57 20.85
C GLY A 79 -18.26 1.11 21.88
N SER A 80 -18.65 -0.17 21.88
CA SER A 80 -19.42 -0.74 23.00
C SER A 80 -18.60 -0.69 24.29
N ILE A 81 -19.21 -0.21 25.37
CA ILE A 81 -18.58 -0.05 26.68
C ILE A 81 -19.20 -1.04 27.65
N PHE A 82 -18.34 -1.74 28.39
CA PHE A 82 -18.75 -2.73 29.36
C PHE A 82 -18.12 -2.45 30.72
N ARG A 83 -18.76 -2.92 31.78
CA ARG A 83 -18.20 -2.93 33.13
C ARG A 83 -17.79 -4.33 33.49
N ILE A 84 -16.54 -4.48 33.90
CA ILE A 84 -16.02 -5.77 34.39
C ILE A 84 -16.61 -6.04 35.77
N ARG A 85 -17.36 -7.13 35.93
CA ARG A 85 -17.98 -7.51 37.21
C ARG A 85 -17.13 -8.50 37.99
N SER A 86 -16.54 -9.47 37.31
CA SER A 86 -15.69 -10.47 37.96
C SER A 86 -14.67 -11.02 36.99
N ILE A 87 -13.49 -11.34 37.52
CA ILE A 87 -12.43 -12.07 36.82
C ILE A 87 -12.06 -13.24 37.71
N GLN A 88 -12.35 -14.45 37.26
CA GLN A 88 -12.09 -15.70 38.00
C GLN A 88 -11.37 -16.67 37.09
N GLN A 89 -10.59 -17.60 37.64
CA GLN A 89 -9.99 -18.67 36.85
C GLN A 89 -10.72 -19.96 37.18
N ASN A 90 -11.17 -20.67 36.15
CA ASN A 90 -11.81 -21.96 36.33
C ASN A 90 -10.76 -23.09 36.47
N ILE A 91 -11.22 -24.28 36.86
CA ILE A 91 -10.40 -25.48 37.10
C ILE A 91 -9.56 -25.87 35.87
N ASN A 92 -10.01 -25.53 34.66
CA ASN A 92 -9.35 -25.83 33.39
C ASN A 92 -8.36 -24.75 32.92
N ASN A 93 -7.82 -23.91 33.81
CA ASN A 93 -6.96 -22.76 33.48
C ASN A 93 -7.57 -21.70 32.54
N VAL A 94 -8.88 -21.71 32.34
CA VAL A 94 -9.60 -20.69 31.56
C VAL A 94 -10.01 -19.54 32.48
N TRP A 95 -9.61 -18.33 32.13
CA TRP A 95 -10.04 -17.12 32.79
C TRP A 95 -11.45 -16.75 32.37
N HIS A 96 -12.36 -16.71 33.32
CA HIS A 96 -13.74 -16.30 33.12
C HIS A 96 -13.92 -14.83 33.52
N ILE A 97 -14.25 -13.99 32.54
CA ILE A 97 -14.47 -12.55 32.72
C ILE A 97 -15.95 -12.25 32.47
N LYS A 98 -16.65 -11.86 33.52
CA LYS A 98 -18.04 -11.39 33.41
C LYS A 98 -18.07 -9.90 33.22
N MET A 99 -18.79 -9.44 32.22
CA MET A 99 -18.92 -8.04 31.87
C MET A 99 -20.37 -7.68 31.56
N VAL A 100 -20.78 -6.47 31.95
CA VAL A 100 -22.15 -5.97 31.72
C VAL A 100 -22.09 -4.81 30.76
N LEU A 101 -22.90 -4.83 29.71
CA LEU A 101 -23.01 -3.74 28.74
C LEU A 101 -23.57 -2.48 29.44
N CYS A 102 -22.85 -1.36 29.32
CA CYS A 102 -23.22 -0.12 29.97
C CYS A 102 -24.17 0.70 29.09
N GLY A 103 -25.30 1.12 29.65
CA GLY A 103 -26.23 2.05 28.99
C GLY A 103 -25.86 3.53 29.21
N GLU A 104 -26.40 4.42 28.38
CA GLU A 104 -26.13 5.86 28.42
C GLU A 104 -26.56 6.54 29.74
N LYS A 105 -27.41 5.89 30.54
CA LYS A 105 -27.97 6.43 31.78
C LYS A 105 -27.07 6.21 33.00
N GLU A 106 -26.02 5.42 32.90
CA GLU A 106 -25.13 5.18 34.04
C GLU A 106 -24.37 6.44 34.47
N SER A 107 -24.46 6.77 35.76
CA SER A 107 -23.88 8.00 36.32
C SER A 107 -22.37 8.11 36.13
N ASP A 108 -21.67 6.99 36.18
CA ASP A 108 -20.21 6.97 36.14
C ASP A 108 -19.70 7.08 34.70
N LEU A 109 -20.39 6.48 33.73
CA LEU A 109 -20.13 6.71 32.32
C LEU A 109 -20.39 8.17 31.95
N LYS A 110 -21.49 8.76 32.45
CA LYS A 110 -21.75 10.20 32.28
C LYS A 110 -20.66 11.06 32.89
N LYS A 111 -20.17 10.75 34.09
CA LYS A 111 -19.05 11.47 34.71
C LYS A 111 -17.77 11.36 33.90
N VAL A 112 -17.44 10.17 33.39
CA VAL A 112 -16.25 9.97 32.53
C VAL A 112 -16.39 10.73 31.22
N LEU A 113 -17.54 10.66 30.55
CA LEU A 113 -17.81 11.39 29.32
C LEU A 113 -17.83 12.91 29.54
N GLU A 114 -18.37 13.36 30.67
CA GLU A 114 -18.41 14.78 31.03
C GLU A 114 -17.03 15.29 31.46
N GLN A 115 -16.24 14.48 32.17
CA GLN A 115 -14.84 14.78 32.47
C GLN A 115 -14.02 14.89 31.19
N MET A 116 -14.19 13.96 30.23
CA MET A 116 -13.59 14.08 28.91
C MET A 116 -14.05 15.37 28.20
N ARG A 117 -15.33 15.73 28.27
CA ARG A 117 -15.82 17.02 27.72
C ARG A 117 -15.22 18.23 28.41
N ILE A 118 -14.95 18.18 29.70
CA ILE A 118 -14.33 19.27 30.47
C ILE A 118 -12.83 19.35 30.15
N GLU A 119 -12.12 18.23 30.12
CA GLU A 119 -10.68 18.15 29.84
C GLU A 119 -10.35 18.58 28.40
N TYR A 120 -11.23 18.27 27.45
CA TYR A 120 -11.01 18.54 26.03
C TYR A 120 -11.83 19.72 25.49
N GLY A 121 -12.70 20.29 26.32
CA GLY A 121 -13.52 21.48 26.06
C GLY A 121 -14.72 21.24 25.14
N ASN A 122 -15.69 22.15 25.22
CA ASN A 122 -16.88 22.22 24.35
C ASN A 122 -16.55 22.63 22.89
N LYS A 123 -15.38 22.23 22.40
CA LYS A 123 -14.92 22.47 21.03
C LYS A 123 -15.60 21.43 20.13
N LYS A 124 -16.15 21.86 18.98
CA LYS A 124 -16.66 20.94 17.96
C LYS A 124 -15.64 19.82 17.76
N ALA A 125 -16.11 18.57 17.74
CA ALA A 125 -15.28 17.41 17.41
C ALA A 125 -14.47 17.74 16.14
N ASN A 126 -13.15 17.84 16.28
CA ASN A 126 -12.22 18.15 15.21
C ASN A 126 -11.10 17.11 15.21
N LEU A 127 -10.40 16.97 14.07
CA LEU A 127 -9.35 15.96 13.92
C LEU A 127 -8.23 16.13 14.96
N HIS A 128 -8.02 17.33 15.51
CA HIS A 128 -6.96 17.61 16.48
C HIS A 128 -7.29 16.90 17.79
N LEU A 129 -8.51 17.08 18.27
CA LEU A 129 -9.01 16.40 19.45
C LEU A 129 -8.93 14.87 19.30
N LEU A 130 -9.32 14.34 18.13
CA LEU A 130 -9.21 12.90 17.86
C LEU A 130 -7.75 12.43 17.94
N GLY A 131 -6.82 13.15 17.31
CA GLY A 131 -5.39 12.86 17.38
C GLY A 131 -4.83 12.92 18.80
N THR A 132 -5.23 13.93 19.59
CA THR A 132 -4.82 14.07 21.00
C THR A 132 -5.33 12.92 21.85
N VAL A 133 -6.59 12.50 21.69
CA VAL A 133 -7.14 11.35 22.41
C VAL A 133 -6.37 10.08 22.06
N LEU A 134 -6.12 9.83 20.77
CA LEU A 134 -5.34 8.67 20.31
C LEU A 134 -3.93 8.65 20.87
N TRP A 135 -3.29 9.82 20.95
CA TRP A 135 -1.96 9.97 21.57
C TRP A 135 -2.00 9.61 23.05
N LYS A 136 -2.97 10.13 23.81
CA LYS A 136 -3.13 9.80 25.24
C LYS A 136 -3.46 8.33 25.49
N MET A 137 -4.10 7.65 24.53
CA MET A 137 -4.31 6.20 24.56
C MET A 137 -3.04 5.38 24.25
N GLY A 138 -1.89 6.03 23.99
CA GLY A 138 -0.65 5.37 23.60
C GLY A 138 -0.63 4.91 22.14
N ASN A 139 -1.64 5.27 21.35
CA ASN A 139 -1.72 4.92 19.94
C ASN A 139 -0.98 5.96 19.08
N PHE A 140 0.34 6.02 19.28
CA PHE A 140 1.23 7.03 18.68
C PHE A 140 1.16 7.03 17.15
N GLY A 141 1.07 5.86 16.52
CA GLY A 141 1.02 5.75 15.05
C GLY A 141 -0.23 6.37 14.43
N LEU A 142 -1.41 6.09 14.99
CA LEU A 142 -2.65 6.70 14.52
C LEU A 142 -2.73 8.19 14.87
N ALA A 143 -2.28 8.59 16.06
CA ALA A 143 -2.21 10.00 16.45
C ALA A 143 -1.35 10.81 15.48
N LYS A 144 -0.13 10.32 15.18
CA LYS A 144 0.78 10.91 14.19
C LYS A 144 0.14 11.03 12.81
N LYS A 145 -0.57 9.98 12.36
CA LYS A 145 -1.30 10.00 11.08
C LYS A 145 -2.36 11.11 11.01
N TYR A 146 -3.15 11.29 12.06
CA TYR A 146 -4.17 12.33 12.09
C TYR A 146 -3.58 13.74 12.20
N PHE A 147 -2.53 13.95 13.00
CA PHE A 147 -1.86 15.25 13.08
C PHE A 147 -1.18 15.63 11.76
N LEU A 148 -0.50 14.70 11.08
CA LEU A 148 0.07 14.95 9.75
C LEU A 148 -1.00 15.24 8.70
N ARG A 149 -2.14 14.54 8.76
CA ARG A 149 -3.29 14.83 7.89
C ARG A 149 -3.80 16.26 8.11
N MET A 150 -3.93 16.70 9.36
CA MET A 150 -4.36 18.08 9.65
C MET A 150 -3.37 19.12 9.14
N ILE A 151 -2.07 18.88 9.32
CA ILE A 151 -1.03 19.77 8.78
C ILE A 151 -1.18 19.93 7.26
N ASN A 152 -1.58 18.87 6.55
CA ASN A 152 -1.81 18.91 5.11
C ASN A 152 -3.10 19.63 4.70
N GLU A 153 -4.10 19.66 5.59
CA GLU A 153 -5.41 20.28 5.33
C GLU A 153 -5.47 21.75 5.77
N LEU A 154 -4.60 22.18 6.68
CA LEU A 154 -4.57 23.55 7.21
C LEU A 154 -3.79 24.52 6.31
N PRO A 155 -4.23 25.79 6.18
CA PRO A 155 -3.45 26.85 5.55
C PRO A 155 -2.12 27.06 6.26
N PHE A 156 -1.07 27.43 5.52
CA PHE A 156 0.30 27.60 6.03
C PHE A 156 0.44 28.61 7.19
N ASN A 157 -0.53 29.51 7.37
CA ASN A 157 -0.55 30.52 8.42
C ASN A 157 -1.51 30.18 9.58
N ASP A 158 -2.08 28.98 9.63
CA ASP A 158 -3.01 28.60 10.68
C ASP A 158 -2.28 28.48 12.04
N PRO A 159 -2.74 29.15 13.11
CA PRO A 159 -2.14 29.07 14.44
C PRO A 159 -2.03 27.64 14.99
N LEU A 160 -2.93 26.74 14.59
CA LEU A 160 -2.94 25.33 15.03
C LEU A 160 -1.73 24.54 14.51
N LEU A 161 -1.06 24.99 13.44
CA LEU A 161 0.14 24.31 12.94
C LEU A 161 1.26 24.26 13.98
N ILE A 162 1.40 25.32 14.79
CA ILE A 162 2.42 25.37 15.85
C ILE A 162 2.15 24.28 16.89
N ASP A 163 0.89 24.09 17.28
CA ASP A 163 0.52 23.11 18.29
C ASP A 163 0.60 21.69 17.73
N LEU A 164 0.20 21.47 16.47
CA LEU A 164 0.35 20.17 15.78
C LEU A 164 1.81 19.73 15.66
N TYR A 165 2.73 20.64 15.33
CA TYR A 165 4.16 20.31 15.29
C TYR A 165 4.76 20.07 16.67
N LYS A 166 4.27 20.73 17.72
CA LYS A 166 4.67 20.39 19.10
C LYS A 166 4.17 19.01 19.49
N ASP A 167 2.89 18.70 19.24
CA ASP A 167 2.29 17.41 19.54
C ASP A 167 3.05 16.26 18.83
N LEU A 168 3.44 16.47 17.56
CA LEU A 168 4.29 15.53 16.83
C LEU A 168 5.70 15.41 17.42
N SER A 169 6.29 16.51 17.90
CA SER A 169 7.61 16.46 18.53
C SER A 169 7.60 15.68 19.84
N GLU A 170 6.52 15.78 20.61
CA GLU A 170 6.34 15.04 21.86
C GLU A 170 6.09 13.56 21.58
N ILE A 171 5.26 13.23 20.58
CA ILE A 171 5.09 11.83 20.13
C ILE A 171 6.44 11.23 19.72
N ALA A 172 7.21 11.92 18.87
CA ALA A 172 8.52 11.46 18.40
C ALA A 172 9.51 11.27 19.57
N ALA A 173 9.51 12.17 20.56
CA ALA A 173 10.33 12.00 21.76
C ALA A 173 9.89 10.78 22.59
N MET A 174 8.58 10.53 22.71
CA MET A 174 8.03 9.38 23.42
C MET A 174 8.26 8.05 22.70
N THR A 175 8.36 8.04 21.37
CA THR A 175 8.66 6.84 20.57
C THR A 175 10.16 6.55 20.42
N GLY A 176 11.03 7.47 20.89
CA GLY A 176 12.49 7.33 20.84
C GLY A 176 13.14 7.97 19.60
N ASP A 177 12.35 8.60 18.73
CA ASP A 177 12.79 9.26 17.50
C ASP A 177 13.23 10.71 17.77
N LEU A 178 14.33 10.87 18.51
CA LEU A 178 14.81 12.19 18.96
C LEU A 178 15.14 13.15 17.81
N ASP A 179 15.65 12.64 16.69
CA ASP A 179 15.96 13.46 15.51
C ASP A 179 14.68 14.03 14.88
N GLU A 180 13.62 13.23 14.79
CA GLU A 180 12.33 13.66 14.27
C GLU A 180 11.66 14.65 15.23
N SER A 181 11.81 14.43 16.53
CA SER A 181 11.35 15.37 17.57
C SER A 181 11.99 16.75 17.40
N ILE A 182 13.31 16.81 17.20
CA ILE A 182 14.04 18.06 16.96
C ILE A 182 13.55 18.74 15.69
N GLN A 183 13.35 18.00 14.60
CA GLN A 183 12.86 18.56 13.34
C GLN A 183 11.46 19.17 13.48
N TYR A 184 10.52 18.50 14.15
CA TYR A 184 9.19 19.05 14.38
C TYR A 184 9.22 20.27 15.30
N LYS A 185 10.06 20.25 16.33
CA LYS A 185 10.26 21.40 17.22
C LYS A 185 10.82 22.60 16.46
N GLN A 186 11.75 22.38 15.53
CA GLN A 186 12.29 23.43 14.67
C GLN A 186 11.21 24.02 13.75
N LYS A 187 10.37 23.17 13.12
CA LYS A 187 9.24 23.63 12.29
C LYS A 187 8.25 24.49 13.08
N ALA A 188 7.93 24.10 14.32
CA ALA A 188 7.07 24.90 15.19
C ALA A 188 7.68 26.29 15.52
N LEU A 189 9.00 26.34 15.74
CA LEU A 189 9.73 27.59 16.01
C LEU A 189 9.80 28.50 14.78
N ASP A 190 10.03 27.93 13.59
CA ASP A 190 10.12 28.68 12.34
C ASP A 190 8.78 29.36 12.01
N ILE A 191 7.66 28.64 12.18
CA ILE A 191 6.31 29.20 12.00
C ILE A 191 6.04 30.31 13.02
N LYS A 192 6.44 30.11 14.29
CA LYS A 192 6.31 31.12 15.34
C LYS A 192 7.14 32.38 15.03
N ALA A 193 8.34 32.22 14.48
CA ALA A 193 9.21 33.33 14.09
C ALA A 193 8.65 34.10 12.88
N GLN A 194 8.10 33.38 11.88
CA GLN A 194 7.45 33.99 10.73
C GLN A 194 6.17 34.76 11.11
N ALA A 195 5.37 34.22 12.05
CA ALA A 195 4.20 34.92 12.60
C ALA A 195 4.59 36.21 13.35
N ALA A 196 5.70 36.20 14.10
CA ALA A 196 6.24 37.37 14.80
C ALA A 196 6.76 38.46 13.81
N HIS A 197 7.41 38.04 12.73
CA HIS A 197 7.91 38.94 11.69
C HIS A 197 6.79 39.60 10.87
N ASN A 198 5.66 38.89 10.68
CA ASN A 198 4.47 39.41 10.01
C ASN A 198 3.57 40.30 10.90
N SER A 199 3.72 40.23 12.23
CA SER A 199 2.96 41.03 13.19
C SER A 199 3.71 42.28 13.70
N GLY A 200 4.89 42.59 13.15
CA GLY A 200 5.65 43.81 13.47
C GLY A 200 6.28 43.84 14.86
N ALA A 201 6.35 42.72 15.58
CA ALA A 201 6.99 42.65 16.89
C ALA A 201 8.46 42.25 16.77
N ILE A 202 9.36 43.16 17.13
CA ILE A 202 10.81 42.95 17.18
C ILE A 202 11.13 41.89 18.26
N PRO A 203 11.80 40.76 17.94
CA PRO A 203 12.24 39.82 18.97
C PRO A 203 13.48 40.36 19.73
N PRO A 204 13.62 40.06 21.03
CA PRO A 204 14.74 40.56 21.82
C PRO A 204 16.06 39.91 21.41
N LYS A 205 17.10 40.75 21.29
CA LYS A 205 18.50 40.34 21.10
C LYS A 205 18.92 39.36 22.19
N VAL A 206 19.32 38.16 21.80
CA VAL A 206 20.18 37.31 22.64
C VAL A 206 21.61 37.83 22.52
N LEU A 207 22.14 38.30 23.64
CA LEU A 207 23.55 38.65 23.81
C LEU A 207 24.42 37.40 23.63
N VAL A 208 25.45 37.51 22.79
CA VAL A 208 26.65 36.65 22.89
C VAL A 208 27.83 37.59 23.20
N PRO A 209 28.57 37.43 24.32
CA PRO A 209 29.69 38.30 24.64
C PRO A 209 31.02 37.79 24.07
N GLY A 210 31.78 38.71 23.42
CA GLY A 210 33.24 38.68 23.17
C GLY A 210 33.73 37.62 22.17
N LEU A 211 34.70 37.87 21.28
CA LEU A 211 35.85 38.75 21.39
C LEU A 211 36.52 38.96 20.01
N ILE A 212 37.08 40.16 19.84
CA ILE A 212 38.18 40.62 18.97
C ILE A 212 37.89 41.04 17.52
N THR A 213 38.27 42.31 17.34
CA THR A 213 38.24 43.27 16.26
C THR A 213 39.22 43.02 15.11
N GLY A 214 38.82 43.42 13.90
CA GLY A 214 39.74 43.63 12.77
C GLY A 214 39.04 44.31 11.58
N THR A 215 39.23 45.60 11.43
CA THR A 215 38.60 46.51 10.44
C THR A 215 39.13 46.35 9.01
N LYS A 216 38.26 46.32 7.98
CA LYS A 216 38.34 47.16 6.76
C LYS A 216 37.12 47.01 5.83
N LYS A 217 36.88 48.09 5.08
CA LYS A 217 35.67 48.59 4.36
C LYS A 217 35.33 47.86 3.02
N PRO A 218 34.19 48.19 2.35
CA PRO A 218 33.30 47.25 1.64
C PRO A 218 33.37 47.32 0.10
N THR A 219 32.85 46.29 -0.58
CA THR A 219 32.32 46.42 -1.96
C THR A 219 31.22 45.40 -2.26
N SER A 220 30.09 45.93 -2.73
CA SER A 220 29.08 45.38 -3.66
C SER A 220 28.35 44.06 -3.35
N GLY A 221 27.11 44.22 -2.87
CA GLY A 221 25.89 43.77 -3.57
C GLY A 221 25.71 42.28 -3.86
N ALA A 222 24.99 41.58 -3.00
CA ALA A 222 24.26 40.38 -3.34
C ALA A 222 22.85 40.48 -2.77
N THR A 223 21.87 40.61 -3.67
CA THR A 223 20.43 40.47 -3.41
C THR A 223 20.15 39.05 -2.91
N SER A 224 19.43 38.97 -1.79
CA SER A 224 18.95 37.73 -1.18
C SER A 224 17.99 36.98 -2.10
N SER A 225 18.38 35.77 -2.53
CA SER A 225 17.49 34.81 -3.16
C SER A 225 16.70 34.06 -2.08
N SER A 226 15.38 34.07 -2.23
CA SER A 226 14.44 33.21 -1.50
C SER A 226 14.77 31.74 -1.73
N SER A 227 14.77 30.93 -0.67
CA SER A 227 14.96 29.47 -0.73
C SER A 227 13.90 28.79 -1.61
N SER A 228 14.29 28.44 -2.83
CA SER A 228 13.50 27.63 -3.76
C SER A 228 13.23 26.24 -3.17
N ASN A 229 11.98 25.76 -3.21
CA ASN A 229 11.66 24.36 -2.89
C ASN A 229 12.38 23.45 -3.90
N MET A 230 13.38 22.71 -3.42
CA MET A 230 14.32 21.90 -4.21
C MET A 230 13.65 20.78 -5.03
N TYR A 231 12.39 20.45 -4.74
CA TYR A 231 11.63 19.38 -5.40
C TYR A 231 10.34 19.84 -6.07
N ALA A 232 10.06 21.15 -6.12
CA ALA A 232 8.81 21.68 -6.68
C ALA A 232 8.57 21.23 -8.14
N ASP A 233 9.63 21.10 -8.93
CA ASP A 233 9.56 20.64 -10.31
C ASP A 233 9.14 19.16 -10.43
N ILE A 234 9.59 18.32 -9.49
CA ILE A 234 9.23 16.90 -9.42
C ILE A 234 7.77 16.78 -8.96
N GLU A 235 7.37 17.47 -7.90
CA GLU A 235 6.00 17.49 -7.40
C GLU A 235 5.01 17.91 -8.50
N GLN A 236 5.37 18.93 -9.29
CA GLN A 236 4.56 19.36 -10.42
C GLN A 236 4.36 18.24 -11.46
N ARG A 237 5.42 17.48 -11.81
CA ARG A 237 5.33 16.36 -12.74
C ARG A 237 4.58 15.16 -12.17
N ILE A 238 4.68 14.91 -10.86
CA ILE A 238 3.85 13.90 -10.18
C ILE A 238 2.37 14.29 -10.31
N ALA A 239 2.01 15.51 -9.91
CA ALA A 239 0.64 16.00 -9.98
C ALA A 239 0.05 15.95 -11.40
N GLN A 240 0.86 16.21 -12.44
CA GLN A 240 0.42 16.10 -13.83
C GLN A 240 -0.03 14.69 -14.24
N VAL A 241 0.44 13.66 -13.55
CA VAL A 241 0.13 12.24 -13.85
C VAL A 241 -0.86 11.65 -12.84
N THR A 242 -0.86 12.12 -11.59
CA THR A 242 -1.62 11.48 -10.51
C THR A 242 -2.86 12.23 -10.04
N ASP A 243 -3.02 13.51 -10.39
CA ASP A 243 -4.19 14.29 -9.95
C ASP A 243 -5.45 13.91 -10.75
N SER A 244 -6.34 13.13 -10.14
CA SER A 244 -7.60 12.73 -10.77
C SER A 244 -8.65 13.84 -10.83
N GLN A 245 -8.48 14.92 -10.06
CA GLN A 245 -9.36 16.09 -10.09
C GLN A 245 -8.98 17.08 -11.20
N ARG A 246 -7.80 16.89 -11.81
CA ARG A 246 -7.39 17.65 -12.98
C ARG A 246 -8.36 17.39 -14.14
N LEU A 247 -8.67 18.45 -14.89
CA LEU A 247 -9.39 18.30 -16.15
C LEU A 247 -8.64 17.33 -17.08
N PRO A 248 -9.34 16.39 -17.73
CA PRO A 248 -8.74 15.51 -18.73
C PRO A 248 -8.00 16.32 -19.80
N PHE A 249 -6.95 15.74 -20.36
CA PHE A 249 -6.22 16.37 -21.45
C PHE A 249 -7.14 16.66 -22.65
N ASP A 250 -7.04 17.87 -23.18
CA ASP A 250 -7.73 18.27 -24.40
C ASP A 250 -7.14 17.51 -25.60
N SER A 251 -7.96 16.67 -26.25
CA SER A 251 -7.54 15.82 -27.35
C SER A 251 -6.96 16.60 -28.54
N THR A 252 -7.44 17.82 -28.76
CA THR A 252 -6.94 18.69 -29.84
C THR A 252 -5.52 19.20 -29.56
N GLN A 253 -5.20 19.42 -28.27
CA GLN A 253 -3.86 19.82 -27.83
C GLN A 253 -2.90 18.63 -27.87
N ILE A 254 -3.37 17.43 -27.50
CA ILE A 254 -2.55 16.21 -27.47
C ILE A 254 -2.19 15.72 -28.86
N HIS A 255 -3.09 15.82 -29.85
CA HIS A 255 -2.79 15.37 -31.20
C HIS A 255 -1.53 16.03 -31.80
N LYS A 256 -1.37 17.33 -31.55
CA LYS A 256 -0.23 18.14 -32.01
C LYS A 256 0.92 18.23 -31.00
N ALA A 257 0.78 17.57 -29.86
CA ALA A 257 1.75 17.62 -28.79
C ALA A 257 3.02 16.85 -29.13
N ASN A 258 4.12 17.18 -28.44
CA ASN A 258 5.32 16.36 -28.47
C ASN A 258 5.10 15.00 -27.77
N ARG A 259 6.04 14.09 -27.98
CA ARG A 259 6.00 12.73 -27.43
C ARG A 259 5.86 12.71 -25.91
N GLU A 260 6.59 13.55 -25.20
CA GLU A 260 6.59 13.61 -23.73
C GLU A 260 5.21 13.99 -23.18
N LEU A 261 4.54 14.98 -23.79
CA LEU A 261 3.20 15.39 -23.40
C LEU A 261 2.16 14.31 -23.73
N LYS A 262 2.32 13.60 -24.86
CA LYS A 262 1.51 12.40 -25.17
C LYS A 262 1.72 11.28 -24.15
N MET A 263 2.97 10.97 -23.79
CA MET A 263 3.29 9.99 -22.74
C MET A 263 2.69 10.40 -21.40
N MET A 264 2.72 11.68 -21.05
CA MET A 264 2.13 12.19 -19.81
C MET A 264 0.61 12.06 -19.81
N ALA A 265 -0.05 12.33 -20.93
CA ALA A 265 -1.50 12.13 -21.07
C ALA A 265 -1.91 10.65 -20.99
N ALA A 266 -1.12 9.76 -21.62
CA ALA A 266 -1.30 8.32 -21.49
C ALA A 266 -1.08 7.84 -20.06
N ALA A 267 -0.01 8.31 -19.40
CA ALA A 267 0.29 7.99 -18.00
C ALA A 267 -0.83 8.43 -17.06
N TRP A 268 -1.34 9.66 -17.21
CA TRP A 268 -2.49 10.15 -16.44
C TRP A 268 -3.74 9.32 -16.69
N THR A 269 -4.00 8.94 -17.95
CA THR A 269 -5.14 8.08 -18.28
C THR A 269 -5.03 6.73 -17.55
N MET A 270 -3.86 6.09 -17.60
CA MET A 270 -3.63 4.82 -16.93
C MET A 270 -3.77 4.94 -15.40
N VAL A 271 -3.17 5.95 -14.79
CA VAL A 271 -3.18 6.12 -13.33
C VAL A 271 -4.54 6.61 -12.82
N CYS A 272 -5.12 7.64 -13.43
CA CYS A 272 -6.31 8.30 -12.90
C CYS A 272 -7.62 7.63 -13.32
N LYS A 273 -7.71 7.08 -14.55
CA LYS A 273 -8.93 6.39 -15.02
C LYS A 273 -8.93 4.89 -14.71
N PHE A 274 -7.79 4.23 -14.91
CA PHE A 274 -7.68 2.78 -14.77
C PHE A 274 -7.01 2.32 -13.46
N ASP A 275 -6.70 3.27 -12.57
CA ASP A 275 -6.12 3.01 -11.24
C ASP A 275 -4.82 2.20 -11.30
N CYS A 276 -4.07 2.34 -12.40
CA CYS A 276 -2.78 1.71 -12.55
C CYS A 276 -1.75 2.33 -11.60
N ARG A 277 -0.88 1.50 -11.04
CA ARG A 277 0.38 1.98 -10.47
C ARG A 277 1.42 2.08 -11.58
N LEU A 278 2.09 3.23 -11.69
CA LEU A 278 3.09 3.47 -12.72
C LEU A 278 4.49 3.35 -12.12
N TYR A 279 5.29 2.45 -12.68
CA TYR A 279 6.61 2.07 -12.20
C TYR A 279 7.75 2.49 -13.15
N GLY A 280 8.99 2.30 -12.67
CA GLY A 280 10.11 2.01 -13.55
C GLY A 280 10.66 3.19 -14.33
N GLY A 281 10.84 2.98 -15.64
CA GLY A 281 11.64 3.85 -16.50
C GLY A 281 11.13 5.29 -16.58
N PHE A 282 9.81 5.46 -16.76
CA PHE A 282 9.19 6.78 -16.86
C PHE A 282 9.28 7.58 -15.55
N VAL A 283 9.04 6.94 -14.41
CA VAL A 283 9.14 7.60 -13.10
C VAL A 283 10.57 8.07 -12.85
N ARG A 284 11.54 7.20 -13.09
CA ARG A 284 12.97 7.51 -12.96
C ARG A 284 13.41 8.61 -13.93
N ASP A 285 13.24 8.36 -15.23
CA ASP A 285 13.85 9.18 -16.26
C ASP A 285 13.12 10.50 -16.47
N TRP A 286 11.78 10.51 -16.43
CA TRP A 286 10.99 11.70 -16.75
C TRP A 286 10.51 12.43 -15.49
N ILE A 287 9.77 11.75 -14.61
CA ILE A 287 9.17 12.41 -13.42
C ILE A 287 10.27 12.95 -12.50
N VAL A 288 11.26 12.13 -12.15
CA VAL A 288 12.34 12.54 -11.25
C VAL A 288 13.50 13.19 -12.01
N GLY A 289 13.98 12.57 -13.08
CA GLY A 289 15.17 13.00 -13.82
C GLY A 289 14.96 14.12 -14.83
N ASN A 290 13.74 14.29 -15.38
CA ASN A 290 13.45 15.16 -16.52
C ASN A 290 14.42 14.96 -17.71
N PHE A 291 14.77 13.70 -17.98
CA PHE A 291 15.70 13.31 -19.03
C PHE A 291 14.98 13.06 -20.35
N ILE A 292 15.54 13.61 -21.42
CA ILE A 292 15.14 13.32 -22.80
C ILE A 292 16.36 12.77 -23.54
N GLY A 293 16.21 11.58 -24.11
CA GLY A 293 17.22 10.91 -24.91
C GLY A 293 16.63 10.49 -26.24
N ARG A 294 17.41 10.67 -27.32
CA ARG A 294 17.06 10.28 -28.70
C ARG A 294 18.31 9.77 -29.42
N PRO A 295 18.17 8.77 -30.31
CA PRO A 295 19.29 8.30 -31.11
C PRO A 295 19.79 9.40 -32.05
N LYS A 296 21.10 9.61 -32.07
CA LYS A 296 21.74 10.53 -33.03
C LYS A 296 21.69 9.92 -34.44
N ASN A 297 21.46 10.75 -35.45
CA ASN A 297 21.48 10.37 -36.87
C ASN A 297 20.46 9.28 -37.27
N LYS A 298 19.34 9.17 -36.54
CA LYS A 298 18.23 8.28 -36.88
C LYS A 298 16.92 9.05 -36.99
N THR A 299 16.19 8.78 -38.06
CA THR A 299 14.81 9.26 -38.25
C THR A 299 13.85 8.56 -37.29
N VAL A 300 12.67 9.12 -37.10
CA VAL A 300 11.66 8.59 -36.17
C VAL A 300 11.27 7.15 -36.52
N ASP A 301 11.15 6.80 -37.80
CA ASP A 301 10.81 5.44 -38.22
C ASP A 301 11.91 4.42 -37.86
N GLN A 302 13.16 4.89 -37.68
CA GLN A 302 14.31 4.08 -37.25
C GLN A 302 14.43 3.97 -35.73
N TRP A 303 13.49 4.54 -34.98
CA TRP A 303 13.41 4.41 -33.52
C TRP A 303 12.81 3.08 -33.10
N ILE A 304 12.16 2.35 -34.02
CA ILE A 304 11.67 1.00 -33.82
C ILE A 304 12.66 0.03 -34.44
N GLN A 305 13.07 -0.97 -33.66
CA GLN A 305 13.91 -2.08 -34.09
C GLN A 305 13.09 -3.36 -34.02
N TYR A 306 13.23 -4.25 -35.00
CA TYR A 306 12.51 -5.51 -35.05
C TYR A 306 13.51 -6.66 -34.82
N GLU A 307 13.29 -7.43 -33.76
CA GLU A 307 14.01 -8.68 -33.48
C GLU A 307 13.01 -9.83 -33.43
N ASN A 308 13.18 -10.86 -34.26
CA ASN A 308 12.28 -12.02 -34.32
C ASN A 308 10.79 -11.65 -34.45
N SER A 309 10.47 -10.65 -35.29
CA SER A 309 9.12 -10.10 -35.47
C SER A 309 8.54 -9.35 -34.25
N THR A 310 9.35 -9.13 -33.21
CA THR A 310 8.98 -8.32 -32.04
C THR A 310 9.57 -6.92 -32.20
N ALA A 311 8.71 -5.91 -32.15
CA ALA A 311 9.14 -4.52 -32.15
C ALA A 311 9.75 -4.15 -30.79
N HIS A 312 10.80 -3.34 -30.79
CA HIS A 312 11.47 -2.79 -29.62
C HIS A 312 11.85 -1.33 -29.88
N LEU A 313 11.76 -0.49 -28.85
CA LEU A 313 12.25 0.88 -28.95
C LEU A 313 13.77 0.92 -28.87
N HIS A 314 14.39 1.79 -29.68
CA HIS A 314 15.82 2.01 -29.68
C HIS A 314 16.33 2.33 -28.26
N PRO A 315 17.43 1.71 -27.79
CA PRO A 315 17.84 1.79 -26.39
C PRO A 315 18.20 3.20 -25.90
N GLU A 316 18.56 4.12 -26.80
CA GLU A 316 18.86 5.53 -26.48
C GLU A 316 17.62 6.40 -26.23
N ILE A 317 16.41 5.90 -26.52
CA ILE A 317 15.17 6.63 -26.31
C ILE A 317 14.86 6.69 -24.81
N VAL A 318 14.65 7.91 -24.32
CA VAL A 318 14.34 8.21 -22.92
C VAL A 318 13.35 9.39 -22.86
N PRO A 319 12.26 9.31 -22.08
CA PRO A 319 11.70 8.09 -21.47
C PRO A 319 11.22 7.11 -22.55
N ALA A 320 11.30 5.80 -22.34
CA ALA A 320 10.98 4.80 -23.37
C ALA A 320 9.53 4.30 -23.27
N ASP A 321 9.18 3.83 -22.09
CA ASP A 321 8.02 2.98 -21.79
C ASP A 321 7.29 3.45 -20.53
N LEU A 322 5.99 3.14 -20.46
CA LEU A 322 5.15 3.26 -19.27
C LEU A 322 4.93 1.87 -18.68
N ASP A 323 5.51 1.58 -17.52
CA ASP A 323 5.31 0.31 -16.81
C ASP A 323 4.06 0.40 -15.92
N CYS A 324 2.89 0.04 -16.46
CA CYS A 324 1.60 0.19 -15.81
C CYS A 324 1.14 -1.15 -15.20
N TYR A 325 1.08 -1.22 -13.88
CA TYR A 325 0.54 -2.36 -13.17
C TYR A 325 -0.95 -2.15 -12.90
N LEU A 326 -1.77 -3.06 -13.44
CA LEU A 326 -3.21 -3.00 -13.29
C LEU A 326 -3.63 -3.34 -11.85
N PRO A 327 -4.68 -2.70 -11.32
CA PRO A 327 -5.13 -2.93 -9.96
C PRO A 327 -5.62 -4.38 -9.80
N ALA A 328 -5.27 -5.00 -8.67
CA ALA A 328 -5.76 -6.35 -8.33
C ALA A 328 -7.26 -6.40 -8.02
N HIS A 329 -7.90 -5.24 -7.79
CA HIS A 329 -9.28 -5.09 -7.36
C HIS A 329 -10.15 -4.31 -8.37
N GLY A 330 -9.60 -3.88 -9.51
CA GLY A 330 -10.27 -3.05 -10.49
C GLY A 330 -10.54 -3.81 -11.78
N LEU A 331 -11.79 -3.79 -12.26
CA LEU A 331 -12.11 -4.27 -13.60
C LEU A 331 -11.36 -3.42 -14.61
N TYR A 332 -10.57 -4.06 -15.46
CA TYR A 332 -9.96 -3.43 -16.63
C TYR A 332 -10.41 -4.15 -17.89
N ASP A 333 -10.87 -3.36 -18.85
CA ASP A 333 -11.19 -3.82 -20.19
C ASP A 333 -10.20 -3.16 -21.14
N ILE A 334 -9.55 -3.97 -21.98
CA ILE A 334 -8.52 -3.44 -22.87
C ILE A 334 -9.16 -2.60 -23.94
N ASP A 335 -10.35 -2.98 -24.41
CA ASP A 335 -11.07 -2.19 -25.39
C ASP A 335 -11.41 -0.81 -24.82
N GLU A 336 -11.76 -0.72 -23.52
CA GLU A 336 -11.97 0.56 -22.84
C GLU A 336 -10.68 1.39 -22.73
N ILE A 337 -9.54 0.75 -22.44
CA ILE A 337 -8.23 1.41 -22.46
C ILE A 337 -7.90 1.96 -23.86
N LEU A 338 -8.14 1.17 -24.90
CA LEU A 338 -7.90 1.56 -26.29
C LEU A 338 -8.83 2.71 -26.70
N ASP A 339 -10.09 2.69 -26.30
CA ASP A 339 -11.05 3.76 -26.54
C ASP A 339 -10.59 5.07 -25.89
N GLU A 340 -10.11 5.02 -24.65
CA GLU A 340 -9.60 6.20 -23.95
C GLU A 340 -8.32 6.77 -24.60
N LEU A 341 -7.41 5.92 -25.06
CA LEU A 341 -6.22 6.37 -25.80
C LEU A 341 -6.60 6.93 -27.19
N SER A 342 -7.60 6.33 -27.85
CA SER A 342 -8.14 6.80 -29.13
C SER A 342 -8.81 8.17 -29.01
N LYS A 343 -9.52 8.45 -27.90
CA LYS A 343 -10.06 9.79 -27.60
C LYS A 343 -8.97 10.86 -27.51
N LEU A 344 -7.75 10.49 -27.14
CA LEU A 344 -6.58 11.37 -27.15
C LEU A 344 -5.88 11.45 -28.52
N GLN A 345 -6.47 10.88 -29.56
CA GLN A 345 -5.95 10.82 -30.93
C GLN A 345 -4.59 10.12 -31.04
N MET A 346 -4.38 9.10 -30.18
CA MET A 346 -3.21 8.24 -30.22
C MET A 346 -3.50 7.00 -31.07
N THR A 347 -2.53 6.61 -31.91
CA THR A 347 -2.60 5.35 -32.65
C THR A 347 -2.01 4.23 -31.80
N VAL A 348 -2.72 3.10 -31.67
CA VAL A 348 -2.32 2.01 -30.76
C VAL A 348 -2.26 0.68 -31.50
N ASN A 349 -1.11 0.01 -31.45
CA ASN A 349 -0.94 -1.37 -31.90
C ASN A 349 -0.73 -2.28 -30.69
N VAL A 350 -1.64 -3.23 -30.48
CA VAL A 350 -1.63 -4.11 -29.32
C VAL A 350 -0.93 -5.42 -29.65
N HIS A 351 0.05 -5.78 -28.83
CA HIS A 351 0.72 -7.07 -28.86
C HIS A 351 0.49 -7.78 -27.53
N ARG A 352 -0.06 -9.00 -27.58
CA ARG A 352 -0.20 -9.85 -26.41
C ARG A 352 1.05 -10.71 -26.24
N ASP A 353 1.77 -10.49 -25.16
CA ASP A 353 2.83 -11.40 -24.69
C ASP A 353 2.24 -12.35 -23.64
N GLN A 354 2.99 -13.38 -23.23
CA GLN A 354 2.59 -14.32 -22.18
C GLN A 354 2.20 -13.60 -20.89
N TRP A 355 2.80 -12.43 -20.62
CA TRP A 355 2.75 -11.81 -19.31
C TRP A 355 2.33 -10.33 -19.25
N ARG A 356 2.02 -9.71 -20.40
CA ARG A 356 1.58 -8.32 -20.46
C ARG A 356 0.83 -8.06 -21.76
N TYR A 357 0.09 -6.95 -21.81
CA TYR A 357 -0.25 -6.34 -23.09
C TYR A 357 0.79 -5.25 -23.36
N LEU A 358 1.45 -5.35 -24.50
CA LEU A 358 2.42 -4.36 -24.98
C LEU A 358 1.71 -3.48 -26.01
N LEU A 359 1.44 -2.24 -25.63
CA LEU A 359 0.76 -1.27 -26.49
C LEU A 359 1.82 -0.39 -27.11
N PHE A 360 1.96 -0.47 -28.42
CA PHE A 360 2.79 0.44 -29.18
C PHE A 360 1.98 1.67 -29.58
N ILE A 361 2.40 2.82 -29.06
CA ILE A 361 1.75 4.08 -29.32
C ILE A 361 2.51 4.81 -30.43
N ASP A 362 1.79 5.31 -31.42
CA ASP A 362 2.28 6.33 -32.35
C ASP A 362 3.49 5.91 -33.20
N GLN A 363 3.53 4.62 -33.59
CA GLN A 363 4.62 3.98 -34.35
C GLN A 363 5.06 4.74 -35.60
N ASN A 364 4.10 5.25 -36.38
CA ASN A 364 4.35 5.90 -37.67
C ASN A 364 4.03 7.39 -37.64
N THR A 365 4.15 8.02 -36.46
CA THR A 365 3.84 9.44 -36.30
C THR A 365 5.13 10.26 -36.23
N PRO A 366 5.13 11.53 -36.70
CA PRO A 366 6.30 12.41 -36.58
C PRO A 366 6.73 12.70 -35.13
N THR A 367 5.83 12.55 -34.17
CA THR A 367 6.12 12.76 -32.74
C THR A 367 6.99 11.65 -32.16
N GLY A 368 6.91 10.46 -32.76
CA GLY A 368 7.71 9.29 -32.43
C GLY A 368 7.13 8.38 -31.36
N PRO A 369 7.51 7.10 -31.40
CA PRO A 369 6.81 6.04 -30.67
C PRO A 369 7.18 5.94 -29.20
N PHE A 370 6.25 5.42 -28.41
CA PHE A 370 6.52 4.92 -27.06
C PHE A 370 5.69 3.67 -26.79
N THR A 371 5.98 2.97 -25.70
CA THR A 371 5.25 1.74 -25.34
C THR A 371 4.56 1.89 -23.98
N ILE A 372 3.44 1.19 -23.82
CA ILE A 372 2.80 0.98 -22.51
C ILE A 372 2.81 -0.53 -22.25
N ASP A 373 3.43 -0.91 -21.15
CA ASP A 373 3.42 -2.26 -20.63
C ASP A 373 2.28 -2.37 -19.63
N LEU A 374 1.17 -2.99 -20.03
CA LEU A 374 0.08 -3.33 -19.11
C LEU A 374 0.35 -4.68 -18.47
N ILE A 375 0.78 -4.63 -17.21
CA ILE A 375 1.13 -5.80 -16.41
C ILE A 375 -0.12 -6.23 -15.63
N THR A 376 -0.57 -7.45 -15.87
CA THR A 376 -1.76 -8.00 -15.23
C THR A 376 -1.46 -8.47 -13.80
N PRO A 377 -2.41 -8.30 -12.86
CA PRO A 377 -2.16 -8.52 -11.42
C PRO A 377 -1.88 -9.99 -11.04
N HIS A 378 -2.38 -10.96 -11.82
CA HIS A 378 -2.15 -12.39 -11.58
C HIS A 378 -0.73 -12.85 -11.94
N ILE A 379 0.06 -12.00 -12.58
CA ILE A 379 1.41 -12.36 -12.99
C ILE A 379 2.33 -11.93 -11.87
N GLY A 380 2.58 -12.89 -11.00
CA GLY A 380 3.54 -12.80 -9.93
C GLY A 380 4.93 -12.47 -10.45
N VAL A 381 5.20 -11.17 -10.57
CA VAL A 381 6.39 -10.45 -10.14
C VAL A 381 7.77 -10.99 -10.55
N HIS A 382 7.86 -11.94 -11.48
CA HIS A 382 9.12 -12.63 -11.78
C HIS A 382 10.24 -11.73 -12.31
N LYS A 383 9.88 -10.62 -12.95
CA LYS A 383 10.80 -9.59 -13.42
C LYS A 383 10.78 -8.30 -12.58
N TYR A 384 9.79 -8.17 -11.69
CA TYR A 384 9.48 -6.94 -10.96
C TYR A 384 9.60 -7.06 -9.43
N GLU A 385 9.84 -8.25 -8.87
CA GLU A 385 10.22 -8.36 -7.45
C GLU A 385 11.72 -8.14 -7.28
N ARG A 386 12.50 -8.41 -8.34
CA ARG A 386 13.90 -7.99 -8.39
C ARG A 386 13.95 -6.55 -8.86
N ILE A 387 14.20 -5.68 -7.91
CA ILE A 387 14.58 -4.32 -8.20
C ILE A 387 16.07 -4.36 -8.45
N ASP A 388 16.45 -4.26 -9.71
CA ASP A 388 17.85 -4.37 -10.10
C ASP A 388 18.67 -3.17 -9.61
N PHE A 389 18.06 -1.98 -9.62
CA PHE A 389 18.69 -0.72 -9.26
C PHE A 389 17.82 0.05 -8.27
N ASP A 390 18.44 0.73 -7.30
CA ASP A 390 17.77 1.65 -6.36
C ASP A 390 16.84 2.65 -7.08
N VAL A 391 17.31 3.20 -8.20
CA VAL A 391 16.59 4.16 -9.02
C VAL A 391 15.38 3.60 -9.77
N ASN A 392 15.18 2.28 -9.77
CA ASN A 392 13.99 1.60 -10.33
C ASN A 392 12.97 1.21 -9.26
N ASN A 393 13.23 1.57 -8.01
CA ASN A 393 12.36 1.28 -6.88
C ASN A 393 11.13 2.21 -6.82
N LEU A 394 11.11 3.30 -7.58
CA LEU A 394 10.09 4.34 -7.46
C LEU A 394 8.81 4.05 -8.26
N TYR A 395 7.69 4.52 -7.75
CA TYR A 395 6.39 4.52 -8.43
C TYR A 395 5.53 5.73 -8.09
N VAL A 396 4.49 5.94 -8.88
CA VAL A 396 3.42 6.91 -8.61
C VAL A 396 2.04 6.23 -8.75
N ASP A 397 1.08 6.73 -7.99
CA ASP A 397 -0.29 6.23 -7.92
C ASP A 397 -1.29 7.38 -7.76
N LYS A 398 -2.57 7.06 -7.99
CA LYS A 398 -3.66 8.03 -8.11
C LYS A 398 -3.80 8.87 -6.84
N ASN A 399 -3.94 10.19 -7.02
CA ASN A 399 -4.14 11.21 -5.99
C ASN A 399 -2.99 11.42 -4.99
N HIS A 400 -1.85 10.75 -5.17
CA HIS A 400 -0.62 11.07 -4.45
C HIS A 400 0.19 12.12 -5.21
N THR A 401 -0.29 13.36 -5.20
CA THR A 401 0.22 14.45 -6.08
C THR A 401 1.59 15.01 -5.71
N LYS A 402 2.11 14.68 -4.52
CA LYS A 402 3.40 15.16 -4.01
C LYS A 402 4.32 14.04 -3.49
N HIS A 403 3.94 12.78 -3.72
CA HIS A 403 4.64 11.65 -3.12
C HIS A 403 5.13 10.67 -4.19
N LEU A 404 6.27 10.05 -3.91
CA LEU A 404 6.79 8.91 -4.64
C LEU A 404 6.64 7.68 -3.75
N GLY A 405 6.06 6.61 -4.28
CA GLY A 405 6.05 5.32 -3.63
C GLY A 405 7.36 4.56 -3.86
N MET A 406 7.70 3.66 -2.95
CA MET A 406 8.81 2.70 -3.09
C MET A 406 8.28 1.27 -3.11
N ARG A 407 8.72 0.47 -4.09
CA ARG A 407 8.27 -0.93 -4.29
C ARG A 407 8.78 -1.85 -3.19
N ILE A 408 9.98 -1.60 -2.69
CA ILE A 408 10.56 -2.25 -1.52
C ILE A 408 11.05 -1.18 -0.55
N ASP A 409 10.98 -1.50 0.73
CA ASP A 409 11.62 -0.68 1.74
C ASP A 409 13.11 -1.01 1.81
N ILE A 410 13.93 -0.18 1.16
CA ILE A 410 15.40 -0.25 1.25
C ILE A 410 15.97 0.69 2.32
N THR A 411 15.14 1.26 3.21
CA THR A 411 15.63 2.14 4.28
C THR A 411 16.20 1.35 5.47
N TYR A 412 15.84 0.07 5.59
CA TYR A 412 16.39 -0.85 6.58
C TYR A 412 17.76 -1.41 6.18
N ALA A 413 18.57 -1.73 7.20
CA ALA A 413 19.81 -2.48 7.01
C ALA A 413 19.50 -3.85 6.36
N PRO A 414 20.35 -4.36 5.44
CA PRO A 414 21.67 -3.84 5.05
C PRO A 414 21.68 -2.78 3.92
N TYR A 415 20.53 -2.37 3.38
CA TYR A 415 20.46 -1.49 2.20
C TYR A 415 20.57 0.00 2.57
N SER A 416 19.84 0.43 3.61
CA SER A 416 19.68 1.81 4.10
C SER A 416 19.99 2.93 3.09
N ILE A 417 19.12 3.08 2.09
CA ILE A 417 19.09 4.21 1.15
C ILE A 417 17.79 4.98 1.35
N THR A 418 17.88 6.29 1.63
CA THR A 418 16.70 7.16 1.76
C THR A 418 16.14 7.58 0.39
N LEU A 419 14.87 7.98 0.34
CA LEU A 419 14.23 8.46 -0.89
C LEU A 419 14.99 9.66 -1.50
N GLU A 420 15.45 10.59 -0.67
CA GLU A 420 16.21 11.77 -1.11
C GLU A 420 17.52 11.35 -1.79
N LYS A 421 18.15 10.28 -1.30
CA LYS A 421 19.35 9.72 -1.90
C LYS A 421 19.07 9.06 -3.24
N ILE A 422 17.96 8.34 -3.37
CA ILE A 422 17.51 7.79 -4.67
C ILE A 422 17.26 8.93 -5.66
N VAL A 423 16.58 10.00 -5.24
CA VAL A 423 16.32 11.18 -6.08
C VAL A 423 17.63 11.88 -6.49
N ASP A 424 18.59 12.04 -5.56
CA ASP A 424 19.93 12.57 -5.86
C ASP A 424 20.68 11.70 -6.87
N ASN A 425 20.61 10.37 -6.69
CA ASN A 425 21.20 9.40 -7.60
C ASN A 425 20.58 9.51 -9.00
N ILE A 426 19.26 9.62 -9.11
CA ILE A 426 18.58 9.84 -10.38
C ILE A 426 19.07 11.12 -11.05
N ARG A 427 19.03 12.26 -10.34
CA ARG A 427 19.46 13.57 -10.87
C ARG A 427 20.92 13.56 -11.34
N LYS A 428 21.79 12.80 -10.65
CA LYS A 428 23.22 12.65 -11.01
C LYS A 428 23.51 11.51 -11.97
N LYS A 429 22.48 10.80 -12.47
CA LYS A 429 22.61 9.57 -13.26
C LYS A 429 23.55 8.54 -12.62
N ARG A 430 23.38 8.29 -11.32
CA ARG A 430 24.07 7.23 -10.59
C ARG A 430 23.08 6.17 -10.13
N PHE A 431 23.54 4.95 -9.90
CA PHE A 431 22.70 3.91 -9.32
C PHE A 431 23.52 2.92 -8.47
N TYR A 432 22.85 2.35 -7.48
CA TYR A 432 23.32 1.16 -6.77
C TYR A 432 22.76 -0.08 -7.44
N LEU A 433 23.59 -1.13 -7.51
CA LEU A 433 23.14 -2.45 -7.90
C LEU A 433 22.55 -3.15 -6.67
N LEU A 434 21.30 -3.60 -6.78
CA LEU A 434 20.53 -4.25 -5.72
C LEU A 434 20.28 -5.75 -6.00
N ALA A 435 20.66 -6.23 -7.19
CA ALA A 435 20.54 -7.63 -7.59
C ALA A 435 21.92 -8.25 -7.87
N GLY A 436 22.15 -9.49 -7.42
CA GLY A 436 23.40 -10.21 -7.66
C GLY A 436 23.60 -10.57 -9.14
N VAL A 437 24.85 -10.48 -9.63
CA VAL A 437 25.26 -10.76 -11.03
C VAL A 437 25.69 -12.22 -11.23
N GLU A 438 25.46 -13.10 -10.26
CA GLU A 438 25.96 -14.48 -10.28
C GLU A 438 25.49 -15.27 -11.51
N ASN A 439 26.27 -16.31 -11.89
CA ASN A 439 26.18 -17.18 -13.07
C ASN A 439 24.85 -17.96 -13.18
N THR A 440 23.75 -17.24 -13.26
CA THR A 440 22.40 -17.74 -13.50
C THR A 440 21.87 -17.14 -14.80
N PRO A 441 20.86 -17.75 -15.45
CA PRO A 441 20.20 -17.14 -16.62
C PRO A 441 19.70 -15.70 -16.37
N CYS A 442 19.42 -15.35 -15.11
CA CYS A 442 19.04 -13.99 -14.70
C CYS A 442 20.23 -13.01 -14.68
N GLY A 443 21.47 -13.49 -14.44
CA GLY A 443 22.67 -12.65 -14.43
C GLY A 443 22.95 -12.01 -15.79
N LYS A 444 22.72 -12.74 -16.89
CA LYS A 444 22.85 -12.19 -18.26
C LYS A 444 21.91 -11.01 -18.51
N VAL A 445 20.65 -11.11 -18.06
CA VAL A 445 19.65 -10.04 -18.19
C VAL A 445 20.07 -8.80 -17.38
N ILE A 446 20.65 -8.98 -16.19
CA ILE A 446 21.15 -7.86 -15.37
C ILE A 446 22.32 -7.17 -16.08
N VAL A 447 23.26 -7.92 -16.67
CA VAL A 447 24.37 -7.35 -17.45
C VAL A 447 23.86 -6.51 -18.62
N GLU A 448 22.92 -7.02 -19.41
CA GLU A 448 22.30 -6.27 -20.52
C GLU A 448 21.63 -4.97 -20.04
N ARG A 449 20.96 -5.01 -18.88
CA ARG A 449 20.35 -3.82 -18.27
C ARG A 449 21.39 -2.83 -17.77
N ILE A 450 22.49 -3.29 -17.17
CA ILE A 450 23.63 -2.45 -16.76
C ILE A 450 24.23 -1.76 -17.99
N ASP A 451 24.47 -2.50 -19.08
CA ASP A 451 25.02 -1.95 -20.31
C ASP A 451 24.07 -0.92 -20.93
N LYS A 452 22.76 -1.18 -20.90
CA LYS A 452 21.73 -0.20 -21.31
C LYS A 452 21.78 1.07 -20.46
N MET A 453 21.93 0.96 -19.14
CA MET A 453 22.08 2.12 -18.24
C MET A 453 23.37 2.90 -18.56
N LYS A 454 24.50 2.22 -18.72
CA LYS A 454 25.79 2.85 -19.07
C LYS A 454 25.74 3.58 -20.42
N LYS A 455 25.12 2.97 -21.45
CA LYS A 455 24.88 3.62 -22.76
C LYS A 455 24.06 4.91 -22.65
N ARG A 456 23.19 5.03 -21.63
CA ARG A 456 22.39 6.22 -21.33
C ARG A 456 23.11 7.25 -20.44
N GLY A 457 24.38 7.00 -20.13
CA GLY A 457 25.22 7.86 -19.30
C GLY A 457 25.07 7.64 -17.80
N TRP A 458 24.52 6.50 -17.36
CA TRP A 458 24.42 6.18 -15.94
C TRP A 458 25.72 5.56 -15.41
N GLN A 459 26.08 5.93 -14.19
CA GLN A 459 27.27 5.44 -13.48
C GLN A 459 26.86 4.52 -12.33
N GLN A 460 27.45 3.33 -12.29
CA GLN A 460 27.28 2.42 -11.16
C GLN A 460 28.14 2.90 -9.98
N ILE A 461 27.60 2.83 -8.76
CA ILE A 461 28.35 3.08 -7.53
C ILE A 461 28.93 1.73 -7.04
N ASP A 462 30.25 1.66 -6.85
CA ASP A 462 31.02 0.40 -6.75
C ASP A 462 30.71 -0.47 -5.51
N ASN A 463 30.10 0.09 -4.46
CA ASN A 463 29.64 -0.70 -3.33
C ASN A 463 28.31 -1.37 -3.68
N ALA A 464 28.35 -2.54 -4.33
CA ALA A 464 27.16 -3.35 -4.53
C ALA A 464 26.52 -3.64 -3.16
N LEU A 465 25.25 -3.26 -3.00
CA LEU A 465 24.52 -3.66 -1.82
C LEU A 465 24.25 -5.17 -1.92
N PRO A 466 24.18 -5.89 -0.79
CA PRO A 466 23.76 -7.30 -0.81
C PRO A 466 22.44 -7.44 -1.57
N PRO A 467 22.13 -8.59 -2.18
CA PRO A 467 20.91 -8.74 -2.97
C PRO A 467 19.65 -8.60 -2.11
N VAL A 468 18.68 -7.81 -2.58
CA VAL A 468 17.36 -7.66 -1.92
C VAL A 468 16.68 -9.01 -1.81
N VAL A 469 16.80 -9.63 -0.63
CA VAL A 469 15.85 -10.64 -0.19
C VAL A 469 14.60 -9.86 0.17
N SER A 470 13.61 -9.85 -0.72
CA SER A 470 12.25 -9.46 -0.32
C SER A 470 11.94 -10.29 0.92
N SER A 471 11.90 -9.66 2.09
CA SER A 471 11.39 -10.27 3.31
C SER A 471 9.95 -10.59 3.01
N GLY A 472 9.74 -11.81 2.53
CA GLY A 472 8.49 -12.25 1.94
C GLY A 472 7.45 -12.42 3.02
N VAL A 473 6.88 -11.34 3.53
CA VAL A 473 5.65 -11.35 4.32
C VAL A 473 4.98 -9.98 4.17
N SER A 474 4.18 -9.79 3.12
CA SER A 474 2.90 -9.13 3.41
C SER A 474 2.18 -10.06 4.37
N PRO A 475 1.58 -9.56 5.47
CA PRO A 475 0.79 -10.40 6.36
C PRO A 475 -0.21 -11.16 5.50
N SER A 476 -0.08 -12.48 5.47
CA SER A 476 -0.90 -13.34 4.65
C SER A 476 -2.33 -13.18 5.12
N ASN A 477 -3.17 -12.52 4.33
CA ASN A 477 -4.64 -12.51 4.45
C ASN A 477 -5.22 -13.89 4.09
N ILE A 478 -4.52 -14.96 4.47
CA ILE A 478 -4.83 -16.35 4.11
C ILE A 478 -5.31 -17.05 5.35
N GLU A 479 -6.54 -17.47 5.29
CA GLU A 479 -7.17 -18.29 6.30
C GLU A 479 -7.37 -19.68 5.69
N LEU A 480 -6.80 -20.70 6.32
CA LEU A 480 -7.10 -22.10 6.03
C LEU A 480 -8.18 -22.53 7.00
N LYS A 481 -9.36 -22.86 6.47
CA LYS A 481 -10.50 -23.30 7.27
C LYS A 481 -10.74 -24.78 7.04
N SER A 482 -10.54 -25.59 8.08
CA SER A 482 -10.81 -27.02 8.01
C SER A 482 -12.30 -27.26 7.72
N LEU A 483 -12.60 -28.08 6.71
CA LEU A 483 -13.97 -28.41 6.34
C LEU A 483 -14.46 -29.60 7.18
N PRO A 484 -15.58 -29.46 7.92
CA PRO A 484 -16.16 -30.58 8.65
C PRO A 484 -16.52 -31.72 7.71
N ASN A 485 -16.26 -32.97 8.14
CA ASN A 485 -16.63 -34.16 7.37
C ASN A 485 -18.14 -34.27 7.12
N THR A 486 -18.96 -33.60 7.94
CA THR A 486 -20.43 -33.52 7.78
C THR A 486 -20.87 -32.53 6.70
N SER A 487 -19.98 -31.66 6.19
CA SER A 487 -20.33 -30.67 5.18
C SER A 487 -20.66 -31.31 3.84
N PRO A 488 -21.74 -30.87 3.14
CA PRO A 488 -22.04 -31.33 1.79
C PRO A 488 -20.88 -31.10 0.80
N ILE A 489 -20.12 -30.03 0.99
CA ILE A 489 -18.94 -29.70 0.17
C ILE A 489 -17.85 -30.74 0.40
N TYR A 490 -17.57 -31.09 1.66
CA TYR A 490 -16.60 -32.12 2.01
C TYR A 490 -16.96 -33.45 1.35
N GLN A 491 -18.22 -33.89 1.49
CA GLN A 491 -18.70 -35.15 0.90
C GLN A 491 -18.59 -35.15 -0.63
N LYS A 492 -18.91 -34.02 -1.27
CA LYS A 492 -18.76 -33.87 -2.73
C LYS A 492 -17.30 -33.96 -3.17
N ILE A 493 -16.37 -33.33 -2.44
CA ILE A 493 -14.93 -33.43 -2.72
C ILE A 493 -14.44 -34.86 -2.51
N LEU A 494 -14.82 -35.49 -1.40
CA LEU A 494 -14.49 -36.88 -1.07
C LEU A 494 -14.95 -37.84 -2.18
N GLN A 495 -16.20 -37.72 -2.63
CA GLN A 495 -16.74 -38.55 -3.70
C GLN A 495 -15.96 -38.37 -5.01
N LYS A 496 -15.64 -37.12 -5.39
CA LYS A 496 -14.84 -36.83 -6.58
C LYS A 496 -13.42 -37.39 -6.48
N MET A 497 -12.78 -37.27 -5.31
CA MET A 497 -11.44 -37.81 -5.05
C MET A 497 -11.44 -39.34 -5.16
N ASN A 498 -12.37 -40.01 -4.48
CA ASN A 498 -12.48 -41.47 -4.53
C ASN A 498 -12.77 -42.00 -5.93
N SER A 499 -13.57 -41.26 -6.72
CA SER A 499 -13.87 -41.64 -8.10
C SER A 499 -12.65 -41.46 -9.01
N ALA A 500 -11.97 -40.31 -8.93
CA ALA A 500 -10.80 -39.99 -9.75
C ALA A 500 -9.60 -40.91 -9.48
N PHE A 501 -9.46 -41.41 -8.24
CA PHE A 501 -8.35 -42.25 -7.80
C PHE A 501 -8.80 -43.66 -7.39
N SER A 502 -9.88 -44.15 -7.97
CA SER A 502 -10.54 -45.43 -7.64
C SER A 502 -9.64 -46.68 -7.67
N GLY A 503 -8.48 -46.63 -8.33
CA GLY A 503 -7.45 -47.69 -8.31
C GLY A 503 -6.41 -47.58 -7.18
N ASN A 504 -6.38 -46.47 -6.44
CA ASN A 504 -5.45 -46.22 -5.34
C ASN A 504 -6.22 -46.03 -4.03
N LYS A 505 -5.76 -46.68 -2.96
CA LYS A 505 -6.35 -46.48 -1.63
C LYS A 505 -5.83 -45.15 -1.05
N LEU A 506 -6.52 -44.06 -1.35
CA LEU A 506 -6.24 -42.76 -0.73
C LEU A 506 -6.93 -42.66 0.63
N GLU A 507 -6.15 -42.33 1.65
CA GLU A 507 -6.68 -41.91 2.96
C GLU A 507 -6.68 -40.39 3.00
N ILE A 508 -7.86 -39.78 3.10
CA ILE A 508 -7.99 -38.33 3.21
C ILE A 508 -7.81 -37.94 4.69
N VAL A 509 -6.68 -37.29 4.99
CA VAL A 509 -6.34 -36.83 6.34
C VAL A 509 -7.12 -35.55 6.71
N SER A 510 -7.17 -34.58 5.80
CA SER A 510 -7.89 -33.32 5.98
C SER A 510 -8.34 -32.74 4.64
N ILE A 511 -9.35 -31.88 4.68
CA ILE A 511 -9.74 -31.01 3.56
C ILE A 511 -9.90 -29.61 4.13
N GLU A 512 -9.19 -28.65 3.55
CA GLU A 512 -9.16 -27.26 4.02
C GLU A 512 -9.64 -26.33 2.90
N GLU A 513 -10.50 -25.39 3.25
CA GLU A 513 -10.90 -24.29 2.39
C GLU A 513 -9.86 -23.17 2.50
N ILE A 514 -9.37 -22.69 1.36
CA ILE A 514 -8.41 -21.59 1.29
C ILE A 514 -9.19 -20.30 1.08
N LYS A 515 -9.08 -19.36 2.03
CA LYS A 515 -9.66 -18.03 1.91
C LYS A 515 -8.58 -16.99 1.76
N ASN A 516 -8.63 -16.27 0.65
CA ASN A 516 -7.79 -15.10 0.41
C ASN A 516 -8.59 -14.09 -0.42
N VAL A 517 -8.97 -12.98 0.20
CA VAL A 517 -9.85 -11.96 -0.40
C VAL A 517 -9.21 -11.33 -1.64
N GLU A 518 -7.90 -11.13 -1.64
CA GLU A 518 -7.18 -10.54 -2.77
C GLU A 518 -7.13 -11.50 -3.96
N LEU A 519 -6.80 -12.78 -3.72
CA LEU A 519 -6.80 -13.79 -4.78
C LEU A 519 -8.20 -14.04 -5.33
N GLN A 520 -9.21 -14.08 -4.47
CA GLN A 520 -10.60 -14.23 -4.87
C GLN A 520 -11.05 -13.07 -5.76
N SER A 521 -10.74 -11.83 -5.38
CA SER A 521 -11.05 -10.65 -6.19
C SER A 521 -10.37 -10.69 -7.56
N MET A 522 -9.10 -11.08 -7.62
CA MET A 522 -8.39 -11.26 -8.89
C MET A 522 -9.02 -12.34 -9.77
N TYR A 523 -9.41 -13.47 -9.17
CA TYR A 523 -10.08 -14.56 -9.86
C TYR A 523 -11.41 -14.11 -10.48
N GLU A 524 -12.26 -13.44 -9.70
CA GLU A 524 -13.56 -12.95 -10.15
C GLU A 524 -13.44 -11.95 -11.31
N GLN A 525 -12.43 -11.08 -11.28
CA GLN A 525 -12.18 -10.15 -12.38
C GLN A 525 -11.74 -10.86 -13.65
N ALA A 526 -10.76 -11.77 -13.56
CA ALA A 526 -10.31 -12.56 -14.70
C ALA A 526 -11.47 -13.36 -15.29
N ARG A 527 -12.29 -13.97 -14.44
CA ARG A 527 -13.52 -14.67 -14.83
C ARG A 527 -14.47 -13.77 -15.61
N ARG A 528 -14.76 -12.55 -15.12
CA ARG A 528 -15.66 -11.60 -15.81
C ARG A 528 -15.11 -11.18 -17.18
N ILE A 529 -13.80 -10.96 -17.29
CA ILE A 529 -13.14 -10.65 -18.57
C ILE A 529 -13.31 -11.82 -19.54
N ILE A 530 -13.04 -13.05 -19.11
CA ILE A 530 -13.22 -14.26 -19.93
C ILE A 530 -14.68 -14.44 -20.32
N GLN A 531 -15.63 -14.22 -19.41
CA GLN A 531 -17.07 -14.29 -19.69
C GLN A 531 -17.50 -13.32 -20.80
N LYS A 532 -16.99 -12.07 -20.77
CA LYS A 532 -17.25 -11.09 -21.84
C LYS A 532 -16.67 -11.53 -23.19
N GLN A 533 -15.50 -12.16 -23.18
CA GLN A 533 -14.78 -12.56 -24.40
C GLN A 533 -15.23 -13.92 -24.95
N SER A 534 -15.89 -14.74 -24.13
CA SER A 534 -16.36 -16.07 -24.52
C SER A 534 -17.84 -16.06 -24.89
N SER A 535 -18.24 -16.99 -25.75
CA SER A 535 -19.65 -17.25 -26.03
C SER A 535 -20.38 -17.96 -24.86
N ASN A 536 -19.66 -18.37 -23.82
CA ASN A 536 -20.22 -19.08 -22.68
C ASN A 536 -20.47 -18.11 -21.49
N PRO A 537 -21.72 -17.95 -21.03
CA PRO A 537 -22.06 -17.03 -19.94
C PRO A 537 -21.37 -17.35 -18.61
N ASP A 538 -20.94 -18.59 -18.35
CA ASP A 538 -20.22 -18.93 -17.12
C ASP A 538 -18.68 -18.80 -17.25
N GLY A 539 -18.16 -18.55 -18.44
CA GLY A 539 -16.71 -18.49 -18.72
C GLY A 539 -16.05 -19.86 -18.81
N ASN A 540 -16.85 -20.94 -18.92
CA ASN A 540 -16.43 -22.34 -18.86
C ASN A 540 -15.69 -22.67 -17.54
N GLU A 541 -16.18 -22.13 -16.43
CA GLU A 541 -15.60 -22.31 -15.10
C GLU A 541 -15.63 -23.79 -14.66
N MET A 542 -14.49 -24.32 -14.20
CA MET A 542 -14.35 -25.72 -13.79
C MET A 542 -13.61 -25.87 -12.46
N MET A 543 -13.99 -26.87 -11.68
CA MET A 543 -13.25 -27.32 -10.50
C MET A 543 -12.33 -28.49 -10.89
N LEU A 544 -11.02 -28.25 -10.90
CA LEU A 544 -10.00 -29.20 -11.36
C LEU A 544 -8.99 -29.52 -10.24
N TYR A 545 -8.32 -30.66 -10.38
CA TYR A 545 -7.21 -31.03 -9.50
C TYR A 545 -5.90 -30.40 -9.95
N HIS A 546 -5.10 -29.91 -9.00
CA HIS A 546 -3.75 -29.42 -9.26
C HIS A 546 -2.78 -30.00 -8.23
N GLY A 547 -1.72 -30.67 -8.70
CA GLY A 547 -0.66 -31.22 -7.85
C GLY A 547 0.63 -30.40 -7.98
N ALA A 548 1.18 -29.95 -6.84
CA ALA A 548 2.41 -29.16 -6.78
C ALA A 548 3.38 -29.69 -5.70
N LYS A 549 4.66 -29.33 -5.80
CA LYS A 549 5.65 -29.60 -4.74
C LYS A 549 5.43 -28.66 -3.56
N GLY A 550 5.81 -29.06 -2.34
CA GLY A 550 5.53 -28.30 -1.10
C GLY A 550 5.89 -26.80 -1.17
N GLU A 551 7.06 -26.44 -1.69
CA GLU A 551 7.48 -25.04 -1.87
C GLU A 551 6.53 -24.23 -2.79
N ASN A 552 5.99 -24.88 -3.83
CA ASN A 552 5.06 -24.24 -4.77
C ASN A 552 3.65 -24.13 -4.18
N ILE A 553 3.25 -25.03 -3.28
CA ILE A 553 1.96 -24.95 -2.58
C ILE A 553 1.91 -23.67 -1.74
N GLU A 554 2.98 -23.40 -0.99
CA GLU A 554 3.06 -22.18 -0.18
C GLU A 554 3.00 -20.92 -1.05
N ILE A 555 3.66 -20.94 -2.22
CA ILE A 555 3.59 -19.85 -3.19
C ILE A 555 2.17 -19.69 -3.72
N ILE A 556 1.48 -20.78 -4.08
CA ILE A 556 0.11 -20.75 -4.60
C ILE A 556 -0.85 -20.15 -3.56
N PHE A 557 -0.75 -20.57 -2.30
CA PHE A 557 -1.59 -20.01 -1.24
C PHE A 557 -1.32 -18.53 -1.04
N ARG A 558 -0.04 -18.14 -1.01
CA ARG A 558 0.39 -16.76 -0.74
C ARG A 558 0.14 -15.78 -1.87
N ARG A 559 0.31 -16.22 -3.11
CA ARG A 559 0.41 -15.34 -4.28
C ARG A 559 -0.49 -15.75 -5.44
N GLY A 560 -1.26 -16.82 -5.28
CA GLY A 560 -2.07 -17.40 -6.35
C GLY A 560 -1.22 -18.16 -7.36
N PHE A 561 -1.86 -18.57 -8.45
CA PHE A 561 -1.18 -19.19 -9.58
C PHE A 561 -0.39 -18.13 -10.36
N ILE A 562 0.93 -18.26 -10.33
CA ILE A 562 1.88 -17.34 -10.99
C ILE A 562 2.84 -18.13 -11.88
N ASP A 563 3.55 -17.47 -12.79
CA ASP A 563 4.54 -18.09 -13.69
C ASP A 563 5.61 -18.97 -12.98
N ARG A 564 5.83 -18.75 -11.68
CA ARG A 564 6.78 -19.53 -10.86
C ARG A 564 6.38 -20.97 -10.64
N VAL A 565 5.07 -21.23 -10.60
CA VAL A 565 4.51 -22.54 -10.24
C VAL A 565 4.10 -23.36 -11.46
N TYR A 566 4.37 -22.82 -12.65
CA TYR A 566 4.16 -23.48 -13.93
C TYR A 566 5.14 -24.67 -14.14
N ARG A 567 4.72 -25.67 -14.93
CA ARG A 567 5.54 -26.78 -15.41
C ARG A 567 5.32 -27.05 -16.89
N TYR A 568 6.41 -27.27 -17.62
CA TYR A 568 6.35 -27.79 -18.99
C TYR A 568 5.64 -29.13 -19.04
N GLY A 569 4.58 -29.16 -19.86
CA GLY A 569 3.79 -30.34 -20.16
C GLY A 569 3.53 -30.48 -21.65
N ASN A 570 2.76 -31.50 -22.01
CA ASN A 570 2.45 -31.84 -23.40
C ASN A 570 1.68 -30.74 -24.16
N TRP A 571 1.11 -29.77 -23.44
CA TRP A 571 0.27 -28.71 -23.98
C TRP A 571 0.95 -27.33 -23.96
N GLY A 572 2.28 -27.30 -23.75
CA GLY A 572 3.07 -26.08 -23.78
C GLY A 572 3.32 -25.46 -22.41
N LYS A 573 3.43 -24.13 -22.42
CA LYS A 573 3.53 -23.28 -21.24
C LYS A 573 2.18 -22.84 -20.71
#